data_AF-A0A351Z9H2-F1
#
_entry.id   AF-A0A351Z9H2-F1
#
_cell.length_a   1.000
_cell.length_b   1.000
_cell.length_c   1.000
_cell.angle_alpha   90.00
_cell.angle_beta   90.00
_cell.angle_gamma   90.00
#
_symmetry.space_group_name_H-M   'P 1'
#
loop_
_entity.id
_entity.type
_entity.pdbx_description
1 polymer ?
#
loop_
_entity_poly.entity_id
_entity_poly.type
_entity_poly.pdbx_seq_one_letter_code
_entity_poly.pdbx_strand_id
1 'polypeptide(L)'
;MAAIMPLIMKIISIIFLIIFILSVVFLIFTFRKPKKVSILSLILAMVVSLITLTVYSFFIYYRPSILLLIAMGSAGLFIGIIWSQSTHVYVENGKVMSRNSIWYLVVWGGVFALTQLTSIVTKRPPSIIMALLIMSTGSIIGMNGRIIGKCFSARSSLGAPEESSHKCRHCGARIGSESAFCKQCGNKV
;
A
#
# COMPACT_ATOMS: atom_id res chain seq x y z
N MET A 1 36.44 24.79 9.56
CA MET A 1 35.22 23.99 9.87
C MET A 1 33.95 24.52 9.19
N ALA A 2 33.73 25.84 9.09
CA ALA A 2 32.52 26.41 8.48
C ALA A 2 32.29 26.09 6.97
N ALA A 3 33.35 25.90 6.18
CA ALA A 3 33.23 25.56 4.74
C ALA A 3 33.11 24.04 4.46
N ILE A 4 33.50 23.19 5.42
CA ILE A 4 33.51 21.73 5.25
C ILE A 4 32.10 21.15 5.49
N MET A 5 31.39 21.65 6.51
CA MET A 5 30.03 21.22 6.82
C MET A 5 29.04 21.34 5.64
N PRO A 6 28.94 22.48 4.92
CA PRO A 6 28.03 22.58 3.77
C PRO A 6 28.44 21.66 2.62
N LEU A 7 29.74 21.38 2.45
CA LEU A 7 30.24 20.45 1.45
C LEU A 7 29.85 19.01 1.79
N ILE A 8 30.02 18.60 3.05
CA ILE A 8 29.58 17.28 3.54
C ILE A 8 28.06 17.12 3.33
N MET A 9 27.25 18.12 3.72
CA MET A 9 25.79 18.05 3.56
C MET A 9 25.36 17.93 2.09
N LYS A 10 26.06 18.61 1.17
CA LYS A 10 25.83 18.46 -0.28
C LYS A 10 26.16 17.05 -0.76
N ILE A 11 27.30 16.49 -0.36
CA ILE A 11 27.69 15.12 -0.72
C ILE A 11 26.65 14.12 -0.22
N ILE A 12 26.27 14.21 1.06
CA ILE A 12 25.24 13.36 1.67
C ILE A 12 23.92 13.47 0.88
N SER A 13 23.49 14.70 0.55
CA SER A 13 22.28 14.93 -0.24
C SER A 13 22.35 14.30 -1.64
N ILE A 14 23.50 14.37 -2.32
CA ILE A 14 23.70 13.74 -3.64
C ILE A 14 23.61 12.22 -3.52
N ILE A 15 24.23 11.63 -2.50
CA ILE A 15 24.17 10.18 -2.25
C ILE A 15 22.72 9.75 -2.03
N PHE A 16 21.97 10.43 -1.17
CA PHE A 16 20.56 10.12 -0.95
C PHE A 16 19.70 10.32 -2.19
N LEU A 17 19.99 11.32 -3.01
CA LEU A 17 19.32 11.53 -4.29
C LEU A 17 19.55 10.35 -5.25
N ILE A 18 20.79 9.86 -5.36
CA ILE A 18 21.13 8.69 -6.19
C ILE A 18 20.38 7.46 -5.69
N ILE A 19 20.44 7.19 -4.38
CA ILE A 19 19.72 6.06 -3.76
C ILE A 19 18.22 6.16 -4.02
N PHE A 20 17.64 7.36 -3.89
CA PHE A 20 16.24 7.60 -4.17
C PHE A 20 15.89 7.30 -5.63
N ILE A 21 16.66 7.81 -6.60
CA ILE A 21 16.46 7.55 -8.03
C ILE A 21 16.51 6.05 -8.31
N LEU A 22 17.53 5.35 -7.81
CA LEU A 22 17.66 3.89 -7.97
C LEU A 22 16.46 3.14 -7.37
N SER A 23 15.98 3.58 -6.20
CA SER A 23 14.81 2.99 -5.55
C SER A 23 13.53 3.17 -6.38
N VAL A 24 13.34 4.34 -6.98
CA VAL A 24 12.20 4.63 -7.88
C VAL A 24 12.29 3.81 -9.17
N VAL A 25 13.47 3.72 -9.77
CA VAL A 25 13.71 2.89 -10.96
C VAL A 25 13.37 1.42 -10.64
N PHE A 26 13.83 0.91 -9.51
CA PHE A 26 13.50 -0.45 -9.08
C PHE A 26 12.01 -0.64 -8.82
N LEU A 27 11.32 0.36 -8.26
CA LEU A 27 9.87 0.34 -8.09
C LEU A 27 9.15 0.20 -9.45
N ILE A 28 9.54 1.01 -10.44
CA ILE A 28 8.96 0.98 -11.79
C ILE A 28 9.19 -0.37 -12.49
N PHE A 29 10.32 -1.03 -12.26
CA PHE A 29 10.56 -2.36 -12.85
C PHE A 29 9.90 -3.51 -12.09
N THR A 30 9.57 -3.33 -10.81
CA THR A 30 9.09 -4.43 -9.96
C THR A 30 7.63 -4.32 -9.52
N PHE A 31 6.93 -3.20 -9.78
CA PHE A 31 5.57 -2.99 -9.27
C PHE A 31 4.55 -4.03 -9.79
N ARG A 32 4.69 -4.50 -11.04
CA ARG A 32 3.77 -5.49 -11.63
C ARG A 32 4.14 -6.94 -11.34
N LYS A 33 5.30 -7.22 -10.74
CA LYS A 33 5.73 -8.59 -10.47
C LYS A 33 4.85 -9.17 -9.34
N PRO A 34 4.37 -10.42 -9.46
CA PRO A 34 3.61 -11.05 -8.39
C PRO A 34 4.50 -11.24 -7.16
N LYS A 35 3.99 -10.87 -5.99
CA LYS A 35 4.72 -10.97 -4.72
C LYS A 35 3.87 -11.70 -3.69
N LYS A 36 4.48 -12.66 -3.01
CA LYS A 36 3.86 -13.33 -1.86
C LYS A 36 3.61 -12.30 -0.77
N VAL A 37 2.36 -12.22 -0.30
CA VAL A 37 2.01 -11.28 0.76
C VAL A 37 2.32 -11.89 2.11
N SER A 38 3.24 -11.27 2.86
CA SER A 38 3.45 -11.56 4.27
C SER A 38 2.73 -10.51 5.11
N ILE A 39 1.76 -10.93 5.92
CA ILE A 39 1.04 -10.04 6.86
C ILE A 39 2.05 -9.35 7.79
N LEU A 40 3.10 -10.07 8.21
CA LEU A 40 4.17 -9.52 9.05
C LEU A 40 4.87 -8.36 8.35
N SER A 41 5.16 -8.47 7.05
CA SER A 41 5.78 -7.38 6.29
C SER A 41 4.90 -6.13 6.23
N LEU A 42 3.58 -6.29 6.15
CA LEU A 42 2.62 -5.17 6.13
C LEU A 42 2.54 -4.50 7.51
N ILE A 43 2.53 -5.29 8.59
CA ILE A 43 2.57 -4.78 9.97
C ILE A 43 3.89 -4.06 10.25
N LEU A 44 5.01 -4.65 9.83
CA LEU A 44 6.33 -4.05 9.99
C LEU A 44 6.39 -2.66 9.35
N ALA A 45 5.82 -2.49 8.14
CA ALA A 45 5.76 -1.19 7.49
C ALA A 45 4.97 -0.15 8.30
N MET A 46 3.83 -0.54 8.90
CA MET A 46 3.04 0.35 9.77
C MET A 46 3.81 0.74 11.04
N VAL A 47 4.46 -0.23 11.69
CA VAL A 47 5.25 -0.01 12.90
C VAL A 47 6.45 0.89 12.60
N VAL A 48 7.19 0.64 11.53
CA VAL A 48 8.33 1.48 11.11
C VAL A 48 7.87 2.92 10.84
N SER A 49 6.71 3.11 10.21
CA SER A 49 6.16 4.45 9.98
C SER A 49 5.83 5.18 11.28
N LEU A 50 5.23 4.51 12.27
CA LEU A 50 4.94 5.08 13.58
C LEU A 50 6.20 5.41 14.37
N ILE A 51 7.20 4.52 14.34
CA ILE A 51 8.51 4.76 14.94
C ILE A 51 9.14 6.00 14.30
N THR A 52 9.13 6.08 12.96
CA THR A 52 9.66 7.23 12.22
C THR A 52 8.99 8.52 12.65
N LEU A 53 7.65 8.57 12.66
CA LEU A 53 6.91 9.75 13.13
C LEU A 53 7.29 10.15 14.56
N THR A 54 7.43 9.18 15.46
CA THR A 54 7.79 9.41 16.86
C THR A 54 9.19 9.97 17.00
N VAL A 55 10.17 9.35 16.33
CA VAL A 55 11.57 9.77 16.33
C VAL A 55 11.69 11.19 15.77
N TYR A 56 11.11 11.48 14.61
CA TYR A 56 11.17 12.82 14.01
C TYR A 56 10.47 13.87 14.87
N SER A 57 9.32 13.54 15.48
CA SER A 57 8.62 14.47 16.39
C SER A 57 9.47 14.79 17.62
N PHE A 58 10.19 13.80 18.16
CA PHE A 58 11.11 13.97 19.29
C PHE A 58 12.30 14.86 18.93
N PHE A 59 13.01 14.58 17.83
CA PHE A 59 14.19 15.34 17.42
C PHE A 59 13.89 16.79 17.00
N ILE A 60 12.73 17.04 16.38
CA ILE A 60 12.34 18.37 15.91
C ILE A 60 11.62 19.17 17.04
N TYR A 61 11.39 18.56 18.21
CA TYR A 61 10.56 19.12 19.28
C TYR A 61 9.19 19.59 18.77
N TYR A 62 8.64 18.86 17.79
CA TYR A 62 7.42 19.25 17.13
C TYR A 62 6.21 18.86 17.97
N ARG A 63 5.40 19.85 18.33
CA ARG A 63 4.14 19.67 19.06
C ARG A 63 2.96 19.99 18.11
N PRO A 64 2.46 19.02 17.34
CA PRO A 64 1.29 19.26 16.49
C PRO A 64 0.07 19.57 17.34
N SER A 65 -0.80 20.46 16.84
CA SER A 65 -2.14 20.57 17.39
C SER A 65 -2.90 19.27 17.13
N ILE A 66 -3.75 18.87 18.07
CA ILE A 66 -4.58 17.65 17.94
C ILE A 66 -5.42 17.71 16.66
N LEU A 67 -5.93 18.89 16.31
CA LEU A 67 -6.71 19.10 15.09
C LEU A 67 -5.90 18.79 13.84
N LEU A 68 -4.64 19.25 13.75
CA LEU A 68 -3.77 18.96 12.61
C LEU A 68 -3.45 17.47 12.53
N LEU A 69 -3.22 16.83 13.68
CA LEU A 69 -2.96 15.38 13.74
C LEU A 69 -4.15 14.58 13.23
N ILE A 70 -5.37 14.90 13.68
CA ILE A 70 -6.61 14.26 13.21
C ILE A 70 -6.83 14.56 11.73
N ALA A 71 -6.73 15.82 11.31
CA ALA A 71 -7.00 16.22 9.92
C ALA A 71 -6.01 15.57 8.94
N MET A 72 -4.70 15.67 9.19
CA MET A 72 -3.69 15.09 8.31
C MET A 72 -3.65 13.56 8.42
N GLY A 73 -3.81 13.01 9.62
CA GLY A 73 -3.85 11.57 9.84
C GLY A 73 -5.05 10.91 9.15
N SER A 74 -6.24 11.50 9.26
CA SER A 74 -7.44 11.02 8.58
C SER A 74 -7.33 11.18 7.06
N ALA A 75 -6.88 12.33 6.56
CA ALA A 75 -6.63 12.54 5.13
C ALA A 75 -5.66 11.48 4.58
N GLY A 76 -4.56 11.25 5.30
CA GLY A 76 -3.61 10.19 5.01
C GLY A 76 -4.27 8.82 4.94
N LEU A 77 -5.03 8.45 5.97
CA LEU A 77 -5.73 7.18 6.06
C LEU A 77 -6.71 6.96 4.91
N PHE A 78 -7.49 7.98 4.54
CA PHE A 78 -8.38 7.93 3.38
C PHE A 78 -7.60 7.71 2.06
N ILE A 79 -6.52 8.47 1.85
CA ILE A 79 -5.63 8.28 0.70
C ILE A 79 -5.10 6.84 0.65
N GLY A 80 -4.64 6.30 1.78
CA GLY A 80 -4.13 4.93 1.88
C GLY A 80 -5.20 3.88 1.54
N ILE A 81 -6.41 4.06 2.05
CA ILE A 81 -7.55 3.17 1.77
C ILE A 81 -7.89 3.17 0.28
N ILE A 82 -7.95 4.35 -0.35
CA ILE A 82 -8.21 4.48 -1.79
C ILE A 82 -7.06 3.86 -2.59
N TRP A 83 -5.82 4.17 -2.22
CA TRP A 83 -4.62 3.67 -2.91
C TRP A 83 -4.53 2.14 -2.86
N SER A 84 -4.96 1.50 -1.77
CA SER A 84 -5.00 0.03 -1.63
C SER A 84 -5.85 -0.69 -2.69
N GLN A 85 -6.77 0.01 -3.35
CA GLN A 85 -7.56 -0.53 -4.45
C GLN A 85 -6.70 -0.83 -5.68
N SER A 86 -5.55 -0.17 -5.80
CA SER A 86 -4.57 -0.42 -6.86
C SER A 86 -3.79 -1.73 -6.66
N THR A 87 -3.93 -2.39 -5.51
CA THR A 87 -3.33 -3.70 -5.23
C THR A 87 -4.39 -4.79 -5.35
N HIS A 88 -4.19 -5.66 -6.33
CA HIS A 88 -4.97 -6.87 -6.53
C HIS A 88 -4.38 -7.99 -5.67
N VAL A 89 -5.20 -8.55 -4.78
CA VAL A 89 -4.84 -9.67 -3.91
C VAL A 89 -5.60 -10.88 -4.40
N TYR A 90 -4.90 -11.98 -4.67
CA TYR A 90 -5.49 -13.19 -5.23
C TYR A 90 -4.80 -14.44 -4.68
N VAL A 91 -5.43 -15.59 -4.87
CA VAL A 91 -4.89 -16.88 -4.44
C VAL A 91 -4.35 -17.62 -5.66
N GLU A 92 -3.12 -18.11 -5.55
CA GLU A 92 -2.46 -18.90 -6.58
C GLU A 92 -1.65 -20.01 -5.91
N ASN A 93 -1.87 -21.27 -6.31
CA ASN A 93 -1.19 -22.45 -5.75
C ASN A 93 -1.26 -22.51 -4.21
N GLY A 94 -2.43 -22.25 -3.63
CA GLY A 94 -2.64 -22.26 -2.17
C GLY A 94 -1.98 -21.09 -1.42
N LYS A 95 -1.40 -20.11 -2.11
CA LYS A 95 -0.68 -18.97 -1.52
C LYS A 95 -1.37 -17.67 -1.89
N VAL A 96 -1.43 -16.74 -0.93
CA VAL A 96 -1.93 -15.38 -1.16
C VAL A 96 -0.84 -14.53 -1.82
N MET A 97 -1.11 -14.13 -3.05
CA MET A 97 -0.26 -13.29 -3.88
C MET A 97 -0.85 -11.89 -4.02
N SER A 98 0.01 -10.92 -4.32
CA SER A 98 -0.39 -9.56 -4.67
C SER A 98 0.28 -9.09 -5.95
N ARG A 99 -0.43 -8.23 -6.67
CA ARG A 99 0.05 -7.53 -7.87
C ARG A 99 -0.49 -6.12 -7.89
N ASN A 100 0.36 -5.14 -8.21
CA ASN A 100 -0.08 -3.75 -8.33
C ASN A 100 -0.47 -3.41 -9.77
N SER A 101 -1.47 -2.54 -9.90
CA SER A 101 -1.89 -1.92 -11.17
C SER A 101 -1.05 -0.70 -11.51
N ILE A 102 -1.25 -0.12 -12.70
CA ILE A 102 -0.62 1.16 -13.09
C ILE A 102 -1.04 2.30 -12.15
N TRP A 103 -2.31 2.26 -11.70
CA TRP A 103 -2.85 3.26 -10.77
C TRP A 103 -2.05 3.35 -9.48
N TYR A 104 -1.38 2.26 -9.08
CA TYR A 104 -0.47 2.28 -7.94
C TYR A 104 0.65 3.30 -8.12
N LEU A 105 1.30 3.33 -9.30
CA LEU A 105 2.37 4.27 -9.62
C LEU A 105 1.85 5.69 -9.81
N VAL A 106 0.66 5.85 -10.42
CA VAL A 106 0.06 7.17 -10.63
C VAL A 106 -0.24 7.83 -9.28
N VAL A 107 -0.89 7.11 -8.36
CA VAL A 107 -1.20 7.63 -7.01
C VAL A 107 0.08 7.89 -6.23
N TRP A 108 1.03 6.94 -6.23
CA TRP A 108 2.32 7.11 -5.55
C TRP A 108 3.08 8.35 -6.05
N GLY A 109 3.24 8.46 -7.37
CA GLY A 109 3.94 9.57 -8.02
C GLY A 109 3.23 10.90 -7.80
N GLY A 110 1.89 10.91 -7.81
CA GLY A 110 1.07 12.08 -7.51
C GLY A 110 1.25 12.57 -6.07
N VAL A 111 1.17 11.68 -5.08
CA VAL A 111 1.42 12.03 -3.66
C VAL A 111 2.85 12.51 -3.46
N PHE A 112 3.83 11.88 -4.11
CA PHE A 112 5.21 12.31 -4.07
C PHE A 112 5.39 13.71 -4.67
N ALA A 113 4.88 13.96 -5.88
CA ALA A 113 4.96 15.26 -6.53
C ALA A 113 4.28 16.36 -5.70
N LEU A 114 3.11 16.07 -5.12
CA LEU A 114 2.41 17.00 -4.22
C LEU A 114 3.23 17.34 -2.99
N THR A 115 3.89 16.34 -2.40
CA THR A 115 4.81 16.52 -1.25
C THR A 115 5.94 17.47 -1.61
N GLN A 116 6.58 17.25 -2.77
CA GLN A 116 7.68 18.10 -3.25
C GLN A 116 7.20 19.54 -3.52
N LEU A 117 6.08 19.70 -4.22
CA LEU A 117 5.52 21.01 -4.53
C LEU A 117 5.16 21.79 -3.26
N THR A 118 4.54 21.14 -2.29
CA THR A 118 4.16 21.76 -1.01
C THR A 118 5.38 22.23 -0.23
N SER A 119 6.45 21.42 -0.24
CA SER A 119 7.73 21.78 0.41
C SER A 119 8.35 23.04 -0.22
N ILE A 120 8.35 23.13 -1.55
CA ILE A 120 8.94 24.25 -2.30
C ILE A 120 8.13 25.54 -2.11
N VAL A 121 6.81 25.48 -2.25
CA VAL A 121 5.94 26.67 -2.28
C VAL A 121 5.90 27.39 -0.93
N THR A 122 5.89 26.64 0.16
CA THR A 122 5.47 27.19 1.46
C THR A 122 6.64 27.73 2.29
N LYS A 123 7.90 27.50 1.89
CA LYS A 123 9.12 28.05 2.53
C LYS A 123 9.26 27.78 4.05
N ARG A 124 8.48 26.86 4.62
CA ARG A 124 8.53 26.45 6.04
C ARG A 124 8.79 24.94 6.18
N PRO A 125 10.03 24.49 5.94
CA PRO A 125 10.31 23.06 5.79
C PRO A 125 9.95 22.22 7.02
N PRO A 126 10.30 22.57 8.28
CA PRO A 126 10.11 21.64 9.40
C PRO A 126 8.64 21.32 9.71
N SER A 127 7.78 22.33 9.76
CA SER A 127 6.36 22.14 10.10
C SER A 127 5.59 21.37 9.02
N ILE A 128 5.95 21.61 7.75
CA ILE A 128 5.29 20.99 6.61
C ILE A 128 5.73 19.55 6.44
N ILE A 129 7.04 19.30 6.58
CA ILE A 129 7.58 17.94 6.54
C ILE A 129 6.90 17.11 7.64
N MET A 130 6.70 17.66 8.83
CA MET A 130 5.98 16.95 9.89
C MET A 130 4.49 16.72 9.57
N ALA A 131 3.77 17.69 9.02
CA ALA A 131 2.38 17.50 8.60
C ALA A 131 2.25 16.43 7.50
N LEU A 132 3.16 16.45 6.51
CA LEU A 132 3.25 15.45 5.45
C LEU A 132 3.67 14.08 5.99
N LEU A 133 4.51 14.02 7.03
CA LEU A 133 4.89 12.78 7.70
C LEU A 133 3.72 12.15 8.45
N ILE A 134 2.89 12.96 9.13
CA ILE A 134 1.63 12.51 9.76
C ILE A 134 0.69 11.94 8.69
N MET A 135 0.50 12.67 7.59
CA MET A 135 -0.34 12.22 6.47
C MET A 135 0.20 10.92 5.83
N SER A 136 1.50 10.85 5.56
CA SER A 136 2.16 9.66 5.02
C SER A 136 2.00 8.45 5.93
N THR A 137 2.12 8.65 7.25
CA THR A 137 1.89 7.59 8.25
C THR A 137 0.45 7.09 8.21
N GLY A 138 -0.52 8.01 8.13
CA GLY A 138 -1.92 7.65 7.90
C GLY A 138 -2.13 6.83 6.63
N SER A 139 -1.50 7.22 5.52
CA SER A 139 -1.59 6.51 4.24
C SER A 139 -0.98 5.11 4.29
N ILE A 140 0.16 4.94 4.95
CA ILE A 140 0.79 3.63 5.15
C ILE A 140 -0.12 2.73 5.99
N ILE A 141 -0.70 3.24 7.08
CA ILE A 141 -1.62 2.49 7.93
C ILE A 141 -2.89 2.10 7.15
N GLY A 142 -3.53 3.06 6.47
CA GLY A 142 -4.75 2.81 5.69
C GLY A 142 -4.54 1.80 4.56
N MET A 143 -3.43 1.92 3.83
CA MET A 143 -3.11 1.02 2.72
C MET A 143 -2.83 -0.40 3.21
N ASN A 144 -1.89 -0.55 4.15
CA ASN A 144 -1.50 -1.88 4.64
C ASN A 144 -2.64 -2.54 5.42
N GLY A 145 -3.38 -1.79 6.24
CA GLY A 145 -4.56 -2.30 6.95
C GLY A 145 -5.63 -2.86 6.02
N ARG A 146 -5.94 -2.14 4.92
CA ARG A 146 -6.93 -2.62 3.93
C ARG A 146 -6.43 -3.83 3.13
N ILE A 147 -5.13 -3.90 2.80
CA ILE A 147 -4.54 -5.08 2.15
C ILE A 147 -4.59 -6.30 3.09
N ILE A 148 -4.29 -6.12 4.38
CA ILE A 148 -4.41 -7.18 5.39
C ILE A 148 -5.84 -7.73 5.41
N GLY A 149 -6.86 -6.85 5.41
CA GLY A 149 -8.28 -7.27 5.33
C GLY A 149 -8.58 -8.10 4.07
N LYS A 150 -8.10 -7.68 2.90
CA LYS A 150 -8.21 -8.45 1.64
C LYS A 150 -7.50 -9.82 1.75
N CYS A 151 -6.34 -9.88 2.40
CA CYS A 151 -5.62 -11.13 2.61
C CYS A 151 -6.36 -12.09 3.54
N PHE A 152 -7.00 -11.59 4.60
CA PHE A 152 -7.83 -12.44 5.46
C PHE A 152 -9.04 -13.00 4.70
N SER A 153 -9.72 -12.17 3.91
CA SER A 153 -10.84 -12.61 3.06
C SER A 153 -10.41 -13.66 2.01
N ALA A 154 -9.25 -13.47 1.38
CA ALA A 154 -8.68 -14.43 0.44
C ALA A 154 -8.22 -15.75 1.12
N ARG A 155 -7.87 -15.72 2.41
CA ARG A 155 -7.55 -16.92 3.20
C ARG A 155 -8.80 -17.66 3.64
N SER A 156 -9.88 -16.97 3.97
CA SER A 156 -11.15 -17.64 4.28
C SER A 156 -11.70 -18.42 3.09
N SER A 157 -11.49 -17.94 1.85
CA SER A 157 -11.86 -18.69 0.64
C SER A 157 -10.97 -19.91 0.34
N LEU A 158 -9.79 -20.01 0.96
CA LEU A 158 -8.94 -21.22 0.90
C LEU A 158 -9.39 -22.30 1.91
N GLY A 159 -10.09 -21.90 2.97
CA GLY A 159 -10.60 -22.79 4.02
C GLY A 159 -12.09 -23.12 3.90
N ALA A 160 -12.82 -22.45 2.99
CA ALA A 160 -14.15 -22.89 2.61
C ALA A 160 -14.01 -24.23 1.87
N PRO A 161 -14.75 -25.29 2.25
CA PRO A 161 -14.78 -26.51 1.45
C PRO A 161 -15.16 -26.10 0.04
N GLU A 162 -14.42 -26.58 -0.97
CA GLU A 162 -14.87 -26.50 -2.35
C GLU A 162 -16.27 -27.10 -2.38
N GLU A 163 -17.30 -26.26 -2.50
CA GLU A 163 -18.58 -26.73 -2.97
C GLU A 163 -18.27 -27.37 -4.32
N SER A 164 -18.39 -28.69 -4.36
CA SER A 164 -18.08 -29.53 -5.51
C SER A 164 -18.88 -29.04 -6.70
N SER A 165 -18.30 -28.10 -7.46
CA SER A 165 -18.84 -27.58 -8.70
C SER A 165 -18.76 -28.70 -9.73
N HIS A 166 -19.73 -29.61 -9.71
CA HIS A 166 -19.89 -30.62 -10.73
C HIS A 166 -20.15 -29.93 -12.07
N LYS A 167 -19.42 -30.36 -13.11
CA LYS A 167 -19.68 -29.95 -14.48
C LYS A 167 -20.75 -30.86 -15.07
N CYS A 168 -21.71 -30.28 -15.80
CA CYS A 168 -22.68 -31.06 -16.55
C CYS A 168 -21.97 -31.98 -17.54
N ARG A 169 -22.23 -33.30 -17.49
CA ARG A 169 -21.62 -34.26 -18.43
C ARG A 169 -22.03 -34.03 -19.89
N HIS A 170 -23.16 -33.35 -20.12
CA HIS A 170 -23.71 -33.13 -21.46
C HIS A 170 -23.25 -31.82 -22.11
N CYS A 171 -23.19 -30.71 -21.36
CA CYS A 171 -22.88 -29.39 -21.91
C CYS A 171 -21.68 -28.68 -21.26
N GLY A 172 -21.10 -29.25 -20.21
CA GLY A 172 -19.94 -28.67 -19.52
C GLY A 172 -20.24 -27.48 -18.60
N ALA A 173 -21.51 -27.07 -18.47
CA ALA A 173 -21.93 -25.99 -17.56
C ALA A 173 -21.57 -26.30 -16.10
N ARG A 174 -21.18 -25.29 -15.31
CA ARG A 174 -20.96 -25.43 -13.87
C ARG A 174 -22.30 -25.47 -13.14
N ILE A 175 -22.48 -26.48 -12.30
CA ILE A 175 -23.73 -26.74 -11.59
C ILE A 175 -23.49 -26.60 -10.09
N GLY A 176 -24.37 -25.87 -9.41
CA GLY A 176 -24.39 -25.76 -7.96
C GLY A 176 -24.91 -27.05 -7.31
N SER A 177 -24.44 -27.35 -6.10
CA SER A 177 -24.63 -28.61 -5.36
C SER A 177 -26.10 -29.06 -5.18
N GLU A 178 -27.07 -28.15 -5.29
CA GLU A 178 -28.50 -28.44 -5.00
C GLU A 178 -29.44 -28.49 -6.22
N SER A 179 -28.94 -28.52 -7.47
CA SER A 179 -29.82 -28.55 -8.66
C SER A 179 -29.94 -29.95 -9.30
N ALA A 180 -31.15 -30.49 -9.33
CA ALA A 180 -31.48 -31.77 -9.99
C ALA A 180 -31.38 -31.70 -11.53
N PHE A 181 -31.44 -30.49 -12.11
CA PHE A 181 -31.38 -30.25 -13.54
C PHE A 181 -30.40 -29.12 -13.87
N CYS A 182 -29.69 -29.27 -14.99
CA CYS A 182 -28.80 -28.24 -15.50
C CYS A 182 -29.61 -27.04 -15.99
N LYS A 183 -29.37 -25.84 -15.45
CA LYS A 183 -30.05 -24.60 -15.86
C LYS A 183 -29.77 -24.16 -17.30
N GLN A 184 -28.75 -24.72 -17.95
CA GLN A 184 -28.34 -24.32 -19.30
C GLN A 184 -28.86 -25.25 -20.40
N CYS A 185 -28.85 -26.57 -20.18
CA CYS A 185 -29.32 -27.55 -21.17
C CYS A 185 -30.57 -28.33 -20.75
N GLY A 186 -31.09 -28.13 -19.54
CA GLY A 186 -32.26 -28.83 -19.01
C GLY A 186 -32.02 -30.30 -18.65
N ASN A 187 -30.82 -30.84 -18.89
CA ASN A 187 -30.55 -32.25 -18.68
C ASN A 187 -30.36 -32.57 -17.18
N LYS A 188 -30.73 -33.78 -16.77
CA LYS A 188 -30.56 -34.22 -15.37
C LYS A 188 -29.08 -34.32 -15.02
N VAL A 189 -28.72 -33.81 -13.84
CA VAL A 189 -27.33 -33.70 -13.35
C VAL A 189 -26.88 -34.98 -12.69
#